data_AF-A0A963EHZ5-F1
#
_entry.id   AF-A0A963EHZ5-F1
#
_cell.length_a   1.000
_cell.length_b   1.000
_cell.length_c   1.000
_cell.angle_alpha   90.00
_cell.angle_beta   90.00
_cell.angle_gamma   90.00
#
_symmetry.space_group_name_H-M   'P 1'
#
loop_
_entity.id
_entity.type
_entity.pdbx_description
1 polymer ?
#
loop_
_entity_poly.entity_id
_entity_poly.type
_entity_poly.pdbx_seq_one_letter_code
_entity_poly.pdbx_strand_id
1 'polypeptide(L)'
;MDFIETWKIPLGKWMEGGVDYLNDHAAWFFNLVSDILGGAIDGMIDALQWLPPLVLVLLCAAGGYALHRSWKLALGIFLALLLIINLGYWEETVETLALVVSATALCMIIGLPV
;
A
#
# COMPACT_ATOMS: atom_id res chain seq x y z
N MET A 1 35.76 -2.39 -28.29
CA MET A 1 34.91 -2.83 -27.16
C MET A 1 33.79 -3.70 -27.70
N ASP A 2 34.10 -4.60 -28.65
CA ASP A 2 33.12 -5.20 -29.56
C ASP A 2 32.84 -6.69 -29.27
N PHE A 3 33.60 -7.28 -28.33
CA PHE A 3 33.47 -8.69 -27.94
C PHE A 3 32.26 -8.94 -27.00
N ILE A 4 31.89 -7.94 -26.18
CA ILE A 4 30.78 -8.05 -25.22
C ILE A 4 29.41 -7.84 -25.90
N GLU A 5 29.36 -7.05 -26.98
CA GLU A 5 28.12 -6.83 -27.74
C GLU A 5 27.77 -8.00 -28.69
N THR A 6 28.79 -8.76 -29.13
CA THR A 6 28.61 -9.88 -30.07
C THR A 6 28.08 -11.15 -29.39
N TRP A 7 28.42 -11.37 -28.11
CA TRP A 7 27.90 -12.47 -27.30
C TRP A 7 26.94 -11.95 -26.24
N LYS A 8 25.78 -11.42 -26.66
CA LYS A 8 24.67 -11.14 -25.75
C LYS A 8 24.22 -12.46 -25.12
N ILE A 9 24.59 -12.69 -23.86
CA ILE A 9 24.03 -13.77 -23.05
C ILE A 9 22.51 -13.60 -23.14
N PRO A 10 21.75 -14.58 -23.65
CA PRO A 10 20.31 -14.47 -23.83
C PRO A 10 19.59 -14.64 -22.48
N LEU A 11 19.98 -13.85 -21.48
CA LEU A 11 19.35 -13.78 -20.16
C LEU A 11 17.86 -13.50 -20.28
N GLY A 12 17.47 -12.68 -21.26
CA GLY A 12 16.06 -12.43 -21.59
C GLY A 12 15.31 -13.73 -21.90
N LYS A 13 15.81 -14.57 -22.81
CA LYS A 13 15.15 -15.84 -23.17
C LYS A 13 15.18 -16.88 -22.04
N TRP A 14 16.24 -16.89 -21.24
CA TRP A 14 16.36 -17.78 -20.08
C TRP A 14 15.41 -17.37 -18.95
N MET A 15 15.29 -16.06 -18.68
CA MET A 15 14.33 -15.52 -17.72
C MET A 15 12.89 -15.71 -18.21
N GLU A 16 12.61 -15.43 -19.49
CA GLU A 16 11.30 -15.61 -20.11
C GLU A 16 10.87 -17.08 -20.00
N GLY A 17 11.72 -18.03 -20.43
CA GLY A 17 11.42 -19.45 -20.28
C GLY A 17 11.28 -19.91 -18.81
N GLY A 18 12.01 -19.28 -17.88
CA GLY A 18 11.87 -19.55 -16.45
C GLY A 18 10.57 -19.00 -15.85
N VAL A 19 10.17 -17.78 -16.23
CA VAL A 19 8.92 -17.14 -15.82
C VAL A 19 7.73 -17.87 -16.43
N ASP A 20 7.79 -18.26 -17.71
CA ASP A 20 6.75 -19.02 -18.40
C ASP A 20 6.54 -20.39 -17.74
N TYR A 21 7.63 -21.11 -17.42
CA TYR A 21 7.52 -22.38 -16.70
C TYR A 21 6.87 -22.23 -15.32
N LEU A 22 7.21 -21.15 -14.60
CA LEU A 22 6.61 -20.80 -13.31
C LEU A 22 5.14 -20.39 -13.47
N ASN A 23 4.77 -19.70 -14.54
CA ASN A 23 3.38 -19.36 -14.82
C ASN A 23 2.59 -20.64 -15.14
N ASP A 24 3.09 -21.50 -16.02
CA ASP A 24 2.39 -22.74 -16.41
C ASP A 24 2.11 -23.69 -15.23
N HIS A 25 2.99 -23.74 -14.23
CA HIS A 25 2.85 -24.68 -13.09
C HIS A 25 2.40 -24.01 -11.79
N ALA A 26 2.76 -22.74 -11.57
CA ALA A 26 2.52 -22.01 -10.33
C ALA A 26 1.68 -20.74 -10.52
N ALA A 27 1.08 -20.49 -11.69
CA ALA A 27 0.12 -19.40 -11.91
C ALA A 27 -0.93 -19.34 -10.81
N TRP A 28 -1.48 -20.49 -10.42
CA TRP A 28 -2.50 -20.55 -9.38
C TRP A 28 -2.00 -19.95 -8.05
N PHE A 29 -0.73 -20.15 -7.70
CA PHE A 29 -0.12 -19.60 -6.48
C PHE A 29 0.15 -18.10 -6.64
N PHE A 30 0.72 -17.66 -7.76
CA PHE A 30 0.98 -16.23 -8.02
C PHE A 30 -0.32 -15.41 -8.11
N ASN A 31 -1.36 -15.98 -8.71
CA ASN A 31 -2.69 -15.37 -8.78
C ASN A 31 -3.31 -15.32 -7.38
N LEU A 32 -3.25 -16.40 -6.60
CA LEU A 32 -3.77 -16.41 -5.22
C LEU A 32 -3.09 -15.35 -4.35
N VAL A 33 -1.77 -15.19 -4.44
CA VAL A 33 -1.04 -14.16 -3.70
C VAL A 33 -1.45 -12.76 -4.19
N SER A 34 -1.53 -12.55 -5.51
CA SER A 34 -1.97 -11.27 -6.09
C SER A 34 -3.38 -10.89 -5.67
N ASP A 35 -4.31 -11.85 -5.69
CA ASP A 35 -5.71 -11.65 -5.32
C ASP A 35 -5.85 -11.33 -3.82
N ILE A 36 -5.09 -12.02 -2.95
CA ILE A 36 -5.09 -11.74 -1.51
C ILE A 36 -4.51 -10.36 -1.22
N LEU A 37 -3.37 -10.01 -1.82
CA LEU A 37 -2.72 -8.72 -1.60
C LEU A 37 -3.58 -7.58 -2.16
N GLY A 38 -4.04 -7.72 -3.41
CA GLY A 38 -4.94 -6.76 -4.04
C GLY A 38 -6.24 -6.59 -3.24
N GLY A 39 -6.91 -7.70 -2.91
CA GLY A 39 -8.13 -7.66 -2.10
C GLY A 39 -7.94 -7.07 -0.70
N ALA A 40 -6.78 -7.28 -0.06
CA ALA A 40 -6.46 -6.68 1.24
C ALA A 40 -6.19 -5.17 1.12
N ILE A 41 -5.59 -4.72 0.02
CA ILE A 41 -5.34 -3.31 -0.26
C ILE A 41 -6.66 -2.61 -0.60
N ASP A 42 -7.38 -3.10 -1.61
CA ASP A 42 -8.65 -2.54 -2.07
C ASP A 42 -9.68 -2.54 -0.95
N GLY A 43 -9.77 -3.64 -0.19
CA GLY A 43 -10.66 -3.72 0.97
C GLY A 43 -10.32 -2.72 2.07
N MET A 44 -9.04 -2.38 2.26
CA MET A 44 -8.63 -1.34 3.22
C MET A 44 -8.94 0.06 2.69
N ILE A 45 -8.73 0.31 1.40
CA ILE A 45 -9.08 1.57 0.74
C ILE A 45 -10.58 1.81 0.88
N ASP A 46 -11.39 0.82 0.50
CA ASP A 46 -12.86 0.87 0.60
C ASP A 46 -13.31 1.09 2.05
N ALA A 47 -12.69 0.42 3.02
CA ALA A 47 -13.03 0.57 4.44
C ALA A 47 -12.74 2.00 4.95
N LEU A 48 -11.65 2.62 4.52
CA LEU A 48 -11.32 4.01 4.88
C LEU A 48 -12.19 5.02 4.11
N GLN A 49 -12.43 4.80 2.83
CA GLN A 49 -13.22 5.70 1.98
C GLN A 49 -14.72 5.64 2.29
N TRP A 50 -15.22 4.55 2.88
CA TRP A 50 -16.62 4.43 3.31
C TRP A 50 -17.00 5.47 4.37
N LEU A 51 -16.02 5.94 5.15
CA LEU A 51 -16.23 7.00 6.13
C LEU A 51 -16.17 8.38 5.46
N PRO A 52 -17.12 9.29 5.74
CA PRO A 52 -17.07 10.66 5.23
C PRO A 52 -15.74 11.33 5.60
N PRO A 53 -15.08 12.08 4.69
CA PRO A 53 -13.76 12.66 4.93
C PRO A 53 -13.67 13.44 6.24
N LEU A 54 -14.70 14.25 6.56
CA LEU A 54 -14.75 15.03 7.79
C LEU A 54 -14.75 14.17 9.06
N VAL A 55 -15.38 13.00 9.02
CA VAL A 55 -15.45 12.08 10.17
C VAL A 55 -14.08 11.49 10.44
N LEU A 56 -13.38 11.05 9.39
CA LEU A 56 -12.05 10.45 9.49
C LEU A 56 -11.03 11.48 10.01
N VAL A 57 -11.09 12.72 9.52
CA VAL A 57 -10.27 13.83 10.05
C VAL A 57 -10.52 14.08 11.54
N LEU A 58 -11.80 14.11 11.95
CA LEU A 58 -12.16 14.27 13.36
C LEU A 58 -11.62 13.12 14.22
N LEU A 59 -11.69 11.89 13.71
CA LEU A 59 -11.22 10.69 14.40
C LEU A 59 -9.69 10.72 14.56
N CYS A 60 -8.94 11.09 13.52
CA CYS A 60 -7.50 11.27 13.59
C CYS A 60 -7.08 12.40 14.55
N ALA A 61 -7.77 13.54 14.51
CA ALA A 61 -7.50 14.66 15.41
C ALA A 61 -7.83 14.30 16.88
N ALA A 62 -8.94 13.60 17.11
CA ALA A 62 -9.33 13.09 18.42
C ALA A 62 -8.35 12.03 18.95
N GLY A 63 -7.87 11.13 18.09
CA GLY A 63 -6.83 10.15 18.43
C GLY A 63 -5.51 10.81 18.83
N GLY A 64 -5.07 11.81 18.05
CA GLY A 64 -3.90 12.62 18.38
C GLY A 64 -4.06 13.39 19.70
N TYR A 65 -5.25 13.94 19.95
CA TYR A 65 -5.57 14.56 21.23
C TYR A 65 -5.55 13.56 22.38
N ALA A 66 -6.13 12.37 22.22
CA ALA A 66 -6.20 11.36 23.27
C ALA A 66 -4.81 10.86 23.67
N LEU A 67 -3.91 10.67 22.70
CA LEU A 67 -2.58 10.12 22.94
C LEU A 67 -1.60 11.14 23.55
N HIS A 68 -1.63 12.40 23.08
CA HIS A 68 -0.70 13.44 23.54
C HIS A 68 -1.30 14.44 24.53
N ARG A 69 -2.63 14.40 24.76
CA ARG A 69 -3.43 15.32 25.61
C ARG A 69 -3.18 16.81 25.33
N SER A 70 -2.67 17.14 24.14
CA SER A 70 -2.26 18.50 23.77
C SER A 70 -3.14 19.02 22.63
N TRP A 71 -3.83 20.13 22.91
CA TRP A 71 -4.75 20.74 21.96
C TRP A 71 -4.03 21.27 20.71
N LYS A 72 -2.78 21.73 20.86
CA LYS A 72 -1.98 22.28 19.75
C LYS A 72 -1.69 21.25 18.66
N LEU A 73 -1.35 20.01 19.05
CA LEU A 73 -1.10 18.93 18.09
C LEU A 73 -2.39 18.49 17.40
N ALA A 74 -3.48 18.33 18.15
CA ALA A 74 -4.78 17.96 17.59
C ALA A 74 -5.30 18.98 16.57
N LEU A 75 -5.15 20.27 16.87
CA LEU A 75 -5.52 21.36 15.96
C LEU A 75 -4.61 21.40 14.73
N GLY A 76 -3.31 21.11 14.89
CA GLY A 76 -2.38 20.96 13.77
C GLY A 76 -2.77 19.82 12.81
N ILE A 77 -3.12 18.66 13.35
CA ILE A 77 -3.61 17.50 12.56
C ILE A 77 -4.89 17.86 11.82
N PHE A 78 -5.85 18.46 12.50
CA PHE A 78 -7.13 18.88 11.91
C PHE A 78 -6.92 19.85 10.75
N LEU A 79 -6.10 20.90 10.94
CA LEU A 79 -5.83 21.88 9.88
C LEU A 79 -5.06 21.28 8.71
N ALA A 80 -4.08 20.41 8.96
CA ALA A 80 -3.30 19.77 7.91
C ALA A 80 -4.18 18.87 7.03
N LEU A 81 -5.02 18.03 7.64
CA LEU A 81 -5.95 17.17 6.91
C LEU A 81 -7.05 17.98 6.19
N LEU A 82 -7.53 19.07 6.79
CA LEU A 82 -8.49 19.97 6.12
C LEU A 82 -7.86 20.63 4.89
N LEU A 83 -6.58 20.99 4.96
CA LEU A 83 -5.84 21.52 3.82
C LEU A 83 -5.71 20.47 2.69
N ILE A 84 -5.45 19.21 3.02
CA ILE A 84 -5.40 18.11 2.03
C ILE A 84 -6.76 17.95 1.32
N ILE A 85 -7.85 18.00 2.07
CA ILE A 85 -9.21 17.96 1.51
C ILE A 85 -9.43 19.16 0.57
N ASN A 86 -9.02 20.37 0.99
CA ASN A 86 -9.18 21.58 0.19
C ASN A 86 -8.35 21.57 -1.11
N LEU A 87 -7.24 20.82 -1.16
CA LEU A 87 -6.45 20.63 -2.37
C LEU A 87 -6.97 19.50 -3.28
N GLY A 88 -7.98 18.74 -2.84
CA GLY A 88 -8.54 17.62 -3.60
C GLY A 88 -7.70 16.32 -3.56
N TYR A 89 -6.65 16.25 -2.73
CA TYR A 89 -5.78 15.07 -2.61
C TYR A 89 -6.23 14.09 -1.52
N TRP A 90 -7.51 14.13 -1.14
CA TRP A 90 -8.03 13.26 -0.08
C TRP A 90 -7.92 11.78 -0.45
N GLU A 91 -8.34 11.43 -1.66
CA GLU A 91 -8.37 10.06 -2.16
C GLU A 91 -6.97 9.44 -2.20
N GLU A 92 -6.02 10.10 -2.86
CA GLU A 92 -4.60 9.72 -2.90
C GLU A 92 -3.97 9.58 -1.49
N THR A 93 -4.35 10.45 -0.55
CA THR A 93 -3.85 10.38 0.83
C THR A 93 -4.41 9.15 1.55
N VAL A 94 -5.68 8.83 1.35
CA VAL A 94 -6.31 7.64 1.92
C VAL A 94 -5.73 6.38 1.31
N GLU A 95 -5.49 6.33 0.00
CA GLU A 95 -4.87 5.19 -0.66
C GLU A 95 -3.46 4.92 -0.13
N THR A 96 -2.62 5.95 -0.02
CA THR A 96 -1.27 5.79 0.53
C THR A 96 -1.29 5.35 2.00
N LEU A 97 -2.21 5.88 2.82
CA LEU A 97 -2.39 5.43 4.21
C LEU A 97 -2.85 3.97 4.26
N ALA A 98 -3.84 3.58 3.45
CA ALA A 98 -4.36 2.22 3.38
C ALA A 98 -3.26 1.23 2.97
N LEU A 99 -2.47 1.57 1.95
CA LEU A 99 -1.32 0.78 1.50
C LEU A 99 -0.31 0.55 2.62
N VAL A 100 0.06 1.60 3.36
CA VAL A 100 1.02 1.48 4.47
C VAL A 100 0.46 0.62 5.61
N VAL A 101 -0.80 0.81 5.99
CA VAL A 101 -1.44 0.02 7.05
C VAL A 101 -1.56 -1.45 6.62
N SER A 102 -2.01 -1.73 5.40
CA SER A 102 -2.12 -3.09 4.86
C SER A 102 -0.76 -3.77 4.76
N ALA A 103 0.27 -3.08 4.26
CA ALA A 103 1.63 -3.62 4.19
C ALA A 103 2.18 -3.94 5.58
N THR A 104 1.99 -3.04 6.56
CA THR A 104 2.47 -3.26 7.94
C THR A 104 1.70 -4.41 8.61
N ALA A 105 0.38 -4.50 8.40
CA ALA A 105 -0.45 -5.58 8.94
C ALA A 105 -0.04 -6.94 8.37
N LEU A 106 0.12 -7.04 7.04
CA LEU A 106 0.59 -8.27 6.37
C LEU A 106 2.00 -8.64 6.82
N CYS A 107 2.89 -7.66 6.96
CA CYS A 107 4.24 -7.86 7.47
C CYS A 107 4.22 -8.40 8.91
N MET A 108 3.35 -7.89 9.79
CA MET A 108 3.22 -8.42 11.15
C MET A 108 2.60 -9.83 11.16
N ILE A 109 1.56 -10.08 10.36
CA ILE A 109 0.87 -11.38 10.32
C ILE A 109 1.77 -12.48 9.78
N ILE A 110 2.54 -12.19 8.72
CA ILE A 110 3.41 -13.17 8.06
C ILE A 110 4.80 -13.18 8.71
N GLY A 111 5.34 -12.02 9.08
CA GLY A 111 6.71 -11.87 9.56
C GLY A 111 6.92 -12.17 11.04
N LEU A 112 5.91 -12.03 11.91
CA LEU A 112 6.05 -12.46 13.32
C LEU A 112 6.16 -13.99 13.51
N PRO A 113 5.42 -14.85 12.76
CA PRO A 113 5.50 -16.30 12.94
C PRO A 113 6.65 -17.01 12.19
N VAL A 114 7.29 -16.35 11.21
CA VAL A 114 8.42 -16.91 10.42
C VAL A 114 9.74 -16.73 11.16
#